data_AF-A0A5C6ZPB9-F1
#
_entry.id   AF-A0A5C6ZPB9-F1
#
_cell.length_a   1.000
_cell.length_b   1.000
_cell.length_c   1.000
_cell.angle_alpha   90.00
_cell.angle_beta   90.00
_cell.angle_gamma   90.00
#
_symmetry.space_group_name_H-M   'P 1'
#
loop_
_entity.id
_entity.type
_entity.pdbx_description
1 polymer ?
#
loop_
_entity_poly.entity_id
_entity_poly.type
_entity_poly.pdbx_seq_one_letter_code
_entity_poly.pdbx_strand_id
1 'polypeptide(L)'
;MKAHDSRPRVMQRQPAAAAHRGDAMDGASRTSLVHQSPRMVSQRQAIDAAFGAACRHRVGPAPRTLSGGRMGPHGAVLQGMFNLTTVPRQSKNRGGVMAGYTAGPNIADLHIAAGANLAGELMQNFLMTLWEVRDTLQARQAAGGPAGTVEMHPAGSQVLKMTMEMLAEAVGQNPALQNAQAAKHLRQLNNVPLTANNNVLDATVVPEHVRYRDALIGVGGVTMNPVGGGTTGGTVDMLQNNAGGAAERVLYDTALATLQPFMSINVTITLPVLLGIIGMLEGRMSDFKRWALQAKYAVFG
;
A
#
# COMPACT_ATOMS: atom_id res chain seq x y z
N MET A 1 -56.63 32.71 34.94
CA MET A 1 -56.11 33.14 33.62
C MET A 1 -55.60 31.91 32.89
N LYS A 2 -56.26 31.50 31.80
CA LYS A 2 -55.90 30.32 31.00
C LYS A 2 -54.94 30.76 29.89
N ALA A 3 -53.75 30.16 29.83
CA ALA A 3 -52.79 30.39 28.74
C ALA A 3 -53.02 29.35 27.64
N HIS A 4 -53.35 29.83 26.44
CA HIS A 4 -53.55 29.02 25.24
C HIS A 4 -52.20 28.80 24.54
N ASP A 5 -51.80 27.54 24.46
CA ASP A 5 -50.62 27.07 23.72
C ASP A 5 -50.97 26.98 22.22
N SER A 6 -50.24 27.69 21.38
CA SER A 6 -50.45 27.77 19.93
C SER A 6 -49.22 27.21 19.22
N ARG A 7 -49.31 25.96 18.74
CA ARG A 7 -48.26 25.34 17.92
C ARG A 7 -48.50 25.55 16.42
N PRO A 8 -47.46 25.86 15.63
CA PRO A 8 -47.59 26.03 14.19
C PRO A 8 -47.63 24.68 13.44
N ARG A 9 -48.44 24.67 12.38
CA ARG A 9 -48.75 23.55 11.48
C ARG A 9 -47.63 23.38 10.45
N VAL A 10 -46.91 22.27 10.48
CA VAL A 10 -45.87 21.93 9.48
C VAL A 10 -46.54 21.41 8.20
N MET A 11 -46.17 22.02 7.07
CA MET A 11 -46.59 21.65 5.71
C MET A 11 -46.02 20.28 5.30
N GLN A 12 -46.90 19.36 4.88
CA GLN A 12 -46.52 18.18 4.09
C GLN A 12 -46.42 18.56 2.62
N ARG A 13 -45.25 18.37 2.01
CA ARG A 13 -45.07 18.37 0.55
C ARG A 13 -45.22 16.95 0.01
N GLN A 14 -46.13 16.77 -0.93
CA GLN A 14 -46.23 15.58 -1.80
C GLN A 14 -45.08 15.58 -2.84
N PRO A 15 -44.49 14.43 -3.18
CA PRO A 15 -43.71 14.28 -4.40
C PRO A 15 -44.60 13.83 -5.57
N ALA A 16 -44.47 14.53 -6.69
CA ALA A 16 -45.03 14.14 -7.98
C ALA A 16 -44.17 13.05 -8.64
N ALA A 17 -44.84 12.03 -9.16
CA ALA A 17 -44.28 10.95 -9.97
C ALA A 17 -44.47 11.23 -11.48
N ALA A 18 -43.83 10.38 -12.29
CA ALA A 18 -43.99 10.15 -13.75
C ALA A 18 -43.07 11.02 -14.66
N ALA A 19 -42.49 10.54 -15.78
CA ALA A 19 -42.61 9.28 -16.52
C ALA A 19 -41.47 9.11 -17.55
N HIS A 20 -41.32 7.85 -17.97
CA HIS A 20 -40.71 7.26 -19.18
C HIS A 20 -40.52 8.11 -20.46
N ARG A 21 -39.42 7.79 -21.17
CA ARG A 21 -39.27 7.46 -22.62
C ARG A 21 -37.77 7.17 -22.84
N GLY A 22 -37.26 6.05 -23.35
CA GLY A 22 -37.75 5.21 -24.44
C GLY A 22 -37.30 5.83 -25.76
N ASP A 23 -36.18 5.35 -26.33
CA ASP A 23 -36.01 5.13 -27.78
C ASP A 23 -34.65 4.50 -28.11
N ALA A 24 -34.74 3.35 -28.77
CA ALA A 24 -33.70 2.68 -29.51
C ALA A 24 -33.86 3.04 -30.99
N MET A 25 -32.76 3.22 -31.73
CA MET A 25 -32.74 3.08 -33.19
C MET A 25 -31.39 2.56 -33.68
N ASP A 26 -31.53 1.62 -34.60
CA ASP A 26 -30.52 0.88 -35.35
C ASP A 26 -29.66 1.71 -36.30
N GLY A 27 -28.49 1.15 -36.62
CA GLY A 27 -28.13 0.87 -38.01
C GLY A 27 -27.28 1.89 -38.77
N ALA A 28 -26.01 1.56 -39.02
CA ALA A 28 -25.38 1.77 -40.32
C ALA A 28 -24.07 0.98 -40.45
N SER A 29 -24.12 -0.07 -41.27
CA SER A 29 -22.97 -0.71 -41.92
C SER A 29 -22.16 0.31 -42.73
N ARG A 30 -20.83 0.34 -42.53
CA ARG A 30 -19.89 0.76 -43.58
C ARG A 30 -18.64 -0.11 -43.56
N THR A 31 -18.59 -0.99 -44.56
CA THR A 31 -17.40 -1.61 -45.12
C THR A 31 -16.49 -0.55 -45.75
N SER A 32 -15.20 -0.53 -45.42
CA SER A 32 -14.16 -0.14 -46.38
C SER A 32 -12.77 -0.68 -46.00
N LEU A 33 -12.27 -1.55 -46.88
CA LEU A 33 -10.94 -1.50 -47.49
C LEU A 33 -9.68 -1.51 -46.60
N VAL A 34 -9.18 -2.74 -46.48
CA VAL A 34 -7.77 -3.18 -46.56
C VAL A 34 -6.78 -2.15 -47.11
N HIS A 35 -5.79 -1.80 -46.28
CA HIS A 35 -4.45 -1.44 -46.72
C HIS A 35 -3.41 -2.05 -45.76
N GLN A 36 -2.84 -3.18 -46.16
CA GLN A 36 -1.70 -3.80 -45.49
C GLN A 36 -0.42 -3.08 -45.94
N SER A 37 0.37 -2.59 -44.98
CA SER A 37 1.77 -2.26 -45.19
C SER A 37 2.66 -3.24 -44.41
N PRO A 38 3.69 -3.83 -45.03
CA PRO A 38 4.57 -4.80 -44.39
C PRO A 38 5.79 -4.07 -43.79
N ARG A 39 6.06 -4.27 -42.51
CA ARG A 39 7.40 -4.24 -41.88
C ARG A 39 7.25 -4.19 -40.36
N MET A 40 7.66 -5.26 -39.69
CA MET A 40 8.46 -5.30 -38.45
C MET A 40 8.38 -6.73 -37.88
N VAL A 41 8.85 -7.70 -38.66
CA VAL A 41 9.31 -8.99 -38.14
C VAL A 41 10.83 -8.86 -38.08
N SER A 42 11.41 -8.79 -36.87
CA SER A 42 12.80 -9.20 -36.54
C SER A 42 13.40 -8.59 -35.26
N GLN A 43 12.64 -8.45 -34.16
CA GLN A 43 13.27 -8.15 -32.84
C GLN A 43 13.03 -9.22 -31.77
N ARG A 44 12.06 -10.10 -31.96
CA ARG A 44 11.71 -11.14 -30.97
C ARG A 44 12.52 -12.44 -31.11
N GLN A 45 13.00 -12.75 -32.31
CA GLN A 45 13.81 -13.96 -32.56
C GLN A 45 15.31 -13.80 -32.24
N ALA A 46 15.78 -12.57 -32.02
CA ALA A 46 17.18 -12.32 -31.62
C ALA A 46 17.43 -12.52 -30.11
N ILE A 47 16.38 -12.54 -29.29
CA ILE A 47 16.48 -12.67 -27.82
C ILE A 47 16.55 -14.16 -27.41
N ASP A 48 15.86 -15.05 -28.13
CA ASP A 48 15.81 -16.48 -27.78
C ASP A 48 17.10 -17.25 -28.12
N ALA A 49 17.95 -16.73 -29.02
CA ALA A 49 19.21 -17.38 -29.40
C ALA A 49 20.37 -17.12 -28.41
N ALA A 50 20.27 -16.08 -27.56
CA ALA A 50 21.34 -15.70 -26.63
C ALA A 50 21.31 -16.45 -25.28
N PHE A 51 20.19 -17.09 -24.93
CA PHE A 51 20.01 -17.77 -23.64
C PHE A 51 20.40 -19.27 -23.63
N GLY A 52 20.69 -19.87 -24.78
CA GLY A 52 20.90 -21.32 -24.91
C GLY A 52 22.32 -21.85 -24.70
N ALA A 53 23.36 -21.00 -24.58
CA ALA A 53 24.74 -21.45 -24.79
C ALA A 53 25.74 -21.28 -23.63
N ALA A 54 25.36 -20.69 -22.49
CA ALA A 54 26.31 -20.44 -21.39
C ALA A 54 25.83 -21.01 -20.06
N CYS A 55 26.19 -22.29 -19.79
CA CYS A 55 26.57 -22.81 -18.48
C CYS A 55 26.76 -24.34 -18.53
N ARG A 56 27.95 -24.79 -18.96
CA ARG A 56 28.48 -26.10 -18.58
C ARG A 56 29.83 -25.87 -17.91
N HIS A 57 29.89 -25.90 -16.58
CA HIS A 57 31.17 -26.12 -15.90
C HIS A 57 31.01 -27.05 -14.69
N ARG A 58 31.98 -27.97 -14.64
CA ARG A 58 32.26 -29.04 -13.69
C ARG A 58 32.15 -28.65 -12.22
N VAL A 59 31.61 -29.56 -11.42
CA VAL A 59 31.69 -29.57 -9.95
C VAL A 59 32.87 -30.47 -9.52
N GLY A 60 33.79 -29.93 -8.74
CA GLY A 60 34.74 -30.68 -7.90
C GLY A 60 34.45 -30.40 -6.41
N PRO A 61 34.82 -31.29 -5.45
CA PRO A 61 34.28 -31.22 -4.10
C PRO A 61 35.15 -30.48 -3.06
N ALA A 62 34.44 -29.92 -2.06
CA ALA A 62 34.80 -29.53 -0.67
C ALA A 62 35.29 -28.09 -0.37
N PRO A 63 35.13 -27.52 0.86
CA PRO A 63 34.42 -27.99 2.08
C PRO A 63 33.38 -26.98 2.66
N ARG A 64 32.68 -27.43 3.72
CA ARG A 64 31.50 -26.86 4.38
C ARG A 64 31.69 -25.49 5.06
N THR A 65 30.76 -24.57 4.82
CA THR A 65 30.31 -23.54 5.78
C THR A 65 28.79 -23.39 5.63
N LEU A 66 28.07 -23.52 6.75
CA LEU A 66 26.61 -23.49 6.80
C LEU A 66 26.10 -22.05 6.58
N SER A 67 25.72 -21.70 5.35
CA SER A 67 24.71 -20.67 5.09
C SER A 67 23.51 -21.36 4.44
N GLY A 68 22.44 -21.52 5.22
CA GLY A 68 21.19 -22.14 4.80
C GLY A 68 20.35 -21.21 3.91
N GLY A 69 20.95 -20.59 2.90
CA GLY A 69 20.22 -19.86 1.87
C GLY A 69 19.66 -20.84 0.85
N ARG A 70 18.36 -21.11 0.91
CA ARG A 70 17.67 -21.87 -0.14
C ARG A 70 17.64 -20.99 -1.40
N MET A 71 18.49 -21.29 -2.38
CA MET A 71 18.56 -20.61 -3.67
C MET A 71 17.24 -20.78 -4.46
N GLY A 72 16.51 -19.69 -4.65
CA GLY A 72 15.60 -19.55 -5.80
C GLY A 72 16.41 -19.17 -7.05
N PRO A 73 15.88 -19.38 -8.27
CA PRO A 73 16.61 -19.20 -9.54
C PRO A 73 16.98 -17.74 -9.89
N HIS A 74 16.80 -16.78 -8.97
CA HIS A 74 17.22 -15.37 -9.10
C HIS A 74 18.00 -14.90 -7.85
N GLY A 75 18.84 -15.78 -7.31
CA GLY A 75 19.47 -15.69 -5.99
C GLY A 75 20.55 -14.61 -5.81
N ALA A 76 20.16 -13.34 -5.81
CA ALA A 76 20.81 -12.37 -4.93
C ALA A 76 20.18 -12.55 -3.54
N VAL A 77 20.90 -13.21 -2.62
CA VAL A 77 20.57 -13.14 -1.20
C VAL A 77 20.84 -11.71 -0.78
N LEU A 78 19.81 -10.88 -0.65
CA LEU A 78 19.96 -9.61 0.02
C LEU A 78 20.40 -9.92 1.45
N GLN A 79 21.64 -9.55 1.77
CA GLN A 79 22.17 -9.77 3.11
C GLN A 79 21.27 -9.04 4.11
N GLY A 80 20.80 -9.76 5.14
CA GLY A 80 19.92 -9.21 6.17
C GLY A 80 20.45 -7.88 6.67
N MET A 81 19.62 -6.84 6.56
CA MET A 81 20.04 -5.45 6.71
C MET A 81 20.46 -5.10 8.14
N PHE A 82 19.96 -5.86 9.11
CA PHE A 82 20.17 -5.65 10.53
C PHE A 82 20.81 -6.88 11.18
N ASN A 83 21.66 -6.62 12.15
CA ASN A 83 22.23 -7.64 13.01
C ASN A 83 21.13 -8.27 13.90
N LEU A 84 21.02 -9.60 13.88
CA LEU A 84 19.95 -10.33 14.55
C LEU A 84 20.16 -10.52 16.07
N THR A 85 21.34 -10.17 16.59
CA THR A 85 21.74 -10.38 17.99
C THR A 85 22.06 -9.08 18.72
N THR A 86 22.16 -7.96 17.99
CA THR A 86 22.50 -6.66 18.57
C THR A 86 21.31 -6.07 19.31
N VAL A 87 21.55 -5.67 20.56
CA VAL A 87 20.54 -5.21 21.53
C VAL A 87 20.05 -3.77 21.30
N PRO A 88 20.88 -2.78 20.92
CA PRO A 88 20.33 -1.47 20.55
C PRO A 88 19.50 -1.54 19.25
N ARG A 89 18.45 -0.71 19.19
CA ARG A 89 17.66 -0.49 17.98
C ARG A 89 18.59 -0.03 16.85
N GLN A 90 18.59 -0.76 15.75
CA GLN A 90 19.35 -0.40 14.56
C GLN A 90 18.49 0.44 13.64
N SER A 91 19.08 1.37 12.88
CA SER A 91 18.32 2.20 11.93
C SER A 91 19.05 2.37 10.61
N LYS A 92 18.28 2.43 9.51
CA LYS A 92 18.75 2.82 8.17
C LYS A 92 17.77 3.82 7.56
N ASN A 93 18.28 4.71 6.72
CA ASN A 93 17.49 5.68 5.98
C ASN A 93 17.78 5.54 4.49
N ARG A 94 16.71 5.53 3.69
CA ARG A 94 16.75 5.41 2.24
C ARG A 94 15.77 6.40 1.63
N GLY A 95 16.29 7.56 1.22
CA GLY A 95 15.50 8.58 0.52
C GLY A 95 14.22 9.00 1.23
N GLY A 96 14.27 9.17 2.55
CA GLY A 96 13.11 9.56 3.37
C GLY A 96 12.28 8.40 3.92
N VAL A 97 12.61 7.16 3.57
CA VAL A 97 12.10 5.94 4.22
C VAL A 97 13.11 5.49 5.27
N MET A 98 12.75 5.57 6.54
CA MET A 98 13.57 5.13 7.66
C MET A 98 13.06 3.79 8.17
N ALA A 99 13.96 2.81 8.31
CA ALA A 99 13.68 1.54 8.94
C ALA A 99 14.48 1.41 10.24
N GLY A 100 13.79 1.16 11.34
CA GLY A 100 14.33 0.70 12.61
C GLY A 100 14.13 -0.80 12.77
N TYR A 101 14.98 -1.47 13.54
CA TYR A 101 14.77 -2.87 13.91
C TYR A 101 15.15 -3.15 15.36
N THR A 102 14.30 -3.92 16.05
CA THR A 102 14.50 -4.39 17.42
C THR A 102 14.46 -5.92 17.45
N ALA A 103 15.62 -6.54 17.69
CA ALA A 103 15.81 -7.99 17.54
C ALA A 103 15.06 -8.85 18.56
N GLY A 104 14.89 -8.35 19.79
CA GLY A 104 14.18 -9.04 20.88
C GLY A 104 12.75 -9.40 20.51
N PRO A 105 11.87 -8.40 20.27
CA PRO A 105 10.49 -8.64 19.88
C PRO A 105 10.32 -8.94 18.37
N ASN A 106 11.39 -8.90 17.59
CA ASN A 106 11.39 -9.05 16.13
C ASN A 106 10.46 -8.05 15.43
N ILE A 107 10.60 -6.77 15.78
CA ILE A 107 9.80 -5.66 15.25
C ILE A 107 10.67 -4.79 14.35
N ALA A 108 10.20 -4.54 13.15
CA ALA A 108 10.72 -3.47 12.30
C ALA A 108 9.80 -2.24 12.39
N ASP A 109 10.38 -1.07 12.57
CA ASP A 109 9.66 0.20 12.58
C ASP A 109 9.95 0.92 11.27
N LEU A 110 8.93 1.26 10.50
CA LEU A 110 9.00 2.00 9.25
C LEU A 110 8.41 3.40 9.41
N HIS A 111 9.27 4.40 9.30
CA HIS A 111 8.87 5.79 9.28
C HIS A 111 9.07 6.37 7.88
N ILE A 112 8.03 6.94 7.30
CA ILE A 112 8.10 7.57 5.97
C ILE A 112 7.92 9.07 6.17
N ALA A 113 8.99 9.83 5.93
CA ALA A 113 9.02 11.26 6.16
C ALA A 113 8.10 12.01 5.18
N ALA A 114 7.54 13.14 5.65
CA ALA A 114 6.91 14.11 4.77
C ALA A 114 7.92 14.57 3.70
N GLY A 115 7.51 14.58 2.42
CA GLY A 115 8.40 14.94 1.31
C GLY A 115 9.32 13.82 0.83
N ALA A 116 9.22 12.58 1.34
CA ALA A 116 10.02 11.45 0.85
C ALA A 116 9.80 11.15 -0.65
N ASN A 117 8.75 11.69 -1.27
CA ASN A 117 8.48 11.57 -2.71
C ASN A 117 8.91 12.77 -3.56
N LEU A 118 9.62 13.77 -3.03
CA LEU A 118 10.00 14.96 -3.80
C LEU A 118 10.86 14.64 -5.03
N ALA A 119 11.71 13.60 -4.96
CA ALA A 119 12.52 13.13 -6.08
C ALA A 119 11.80 12.09 -6.98
N GLY A 120 10.56 11.72 -6.67
CA GLY A 120 9.82 10.68 -7.41
C GLY A 120 10.31 9.24 -7.17
N GLU A 121 11.23 9.03 -6.22
CA GLU A 121 11.85 7.73 -5.94
C GLU A 121 11.21 6.98 -4.76
N LEU A 122 10.19 7.55 -4.11
CA LEU A 122 9.62 6.99 -2.87
C LEU A 122 9.27 5.51 -3.01
N MET A 123 8.59 5.13 -4.09
CA MET A 123 8.13 3.75 -4.26
C MET A 123 9.30 2.75 -4.37
N GLN A 124 10.39 3.15 -5.02
CA GLN A 124 11.59 2.31 -5.16
C GLN A 124 12.31 2.18 -3.82
N ASN A 125 12.51 3.31 -3.14
CA ASN A 125 13.12 3.35 -1.82
C ASN A 125 12.33 2.53 -0.82
N PHE A 126 11.01 2.67 -0.84
CA PHE A 126 10.09 1.96 0.03
C PHE A 126 10.12 0.45 -0.23
N LEU A 127 9.98 0.00 -1.49
CA LEU A 127 10.02 -1.44 -1.81
C LEU A 127 11.32 -2.12 -1.36
N MET A 128 12.46 -1.46 -1.57
CA MET A 128 13.74 -2.02 -1.16
C MET A 128 13.86 -2.11 0.36
N THR A 129 13.39 -1.09 1.07
CA THR A 129 13.29 -1.15 2.52
C THR A 129 12.39 -2.29 2.98
N LEU A 130 11.27 -2.56 2.29
CA LEU A 130 10.41 -3.70 2.61
C LEU A 130 11.11 -5.05 2.38
N TRP A 131 11.90 -5.22 1.31
CA TRP A 131 12.70 -6.43 1.10
C TRP A 131 13.71 -6.65 2.23
N GLU A 132 14.45 -5.61 2.58
CA GLU A 132 15.45 -5.64 3.65
C GLU A 132 14.81 -5.99 5.02
N VAL A 133 13.64 -5.42 5.31
CA VAL A 133 12.87 -5.73 6.52
C VAL A 133 12.35 -7.17 6.48
N ARG A 134 11.73 -7.61 5.37
CA ARG A 134 11.26 -8.99 5.20
C ARG A 134 12.37 -9.99 5.50
N ASP A 135 13.53 -9.82 4.88
CA ASP A 135 14.65 -10.76 5.01
C ASP A 135 15.18 -10.80 6.45
N THR A 136 15.23 -9.65 7.11
CA THR A 136 15.59 -9.56 8.54
C THR A 136 14.58 -10.30 9.43
N LEU A 137 13.29 -10.02 9.27
CA LEU A 137 12.21 -10.63 10.07
C LEU A 137 12.17 -12.15 9.87
N GLN A 138 12.29 -12.61 8.62
CA GLN A 138 12.35 -14.03 8.26
C GLN A 138 13.57 -14.72 8.86
N ALA A 139 14.75 -14.09 8.77
CA ALA A 139 15.97 -14.66 9.32
C ALA A 139 15.88 -14.78 10.86
N ARG A 140 15.32 -13.78 11.55
CA ARG A 140 15.11 -13.85 13.00
C ARG A 140 14.11 -14.93 13.39
N GLN A 141 12.99 -15.03 12.67
CA GLN A 141 11.98 -16.07 12.92
C GLN A 141 12.56 -17.47 12.67
N ALA A 142 13.35 -17.65 11.60
CA ALA A 142 14.03 -18.90 11.30
C ALA A 142 15.10 -19.28 12.36
N ALA A 143 15.71 -18.29 13.00
CA ALA A 143 16.64 -18.47 14.12
C ALA A 143 15.95 -18.72 15.48
N GLY A 144 14.63 -19.02 15.48
CA GLY A 144 13.86 -19.31 16.70
C GLY A 144 13.36 -18.07 17.45
N GLY A 145 13.43 -16.89 16.86
CA GLY A 145 12.81 -15.67 17.40
C GLY A 145 11.28 -15.65 17.25
N PRO A 146 10.60 -14.66 17.86
CA PRO A 146 9.16 -14.50 17.72
C PRO A 146 8.77 -14.16 16.27
N ALA A 147 7.48 -14.32 15.97
CA ALA A 147 6.92 -13.94 14.66
C ALA A 147 7.19 -12.45 14.37
N GLY A 148 7.62 -12.15 13.15
CA GLY A 148 7.99 -10.79 12.77
C GLY A 148 6.78 -9.88 12.56
N THR A 149 6.89 -8.63 13.02
CA THR A 149 5.91 -7.57 12.75
C THR A 149 6.60 -6.31 12.23
N VAL A 150 5.82 -5.50 11.51
CA VAL A 150 6.22 -4.17 11.07
C VAL A 150 5.26 -3.16 11.65
N GLU A 151 5.79 -2.13 12.29
CA GLU A 151 5.06 -0.93 12.69
C GLU A 151 5.33 0.15 11.66
N MET A 152 4.30 0.80 11.15
CA MET A 152 4.40 1.87 10.17
C MET A 152 3.86 3.16 10.76
N HIS A 153 4.66 4.21 10.66
CA HIS A 153 4.30 5.57 11.05
C HIS A 153 4.34 6.48 9.81
N PRO A 154 3.29 6.46 8.97
CA PRO A 154 3.23 7.36 7.83
C PRO A 154 3.06 8.81 8.30
N ALA A 155 3.97 9.70 7.88
CA ALA A 155 3.89 11.13 8.17
C ALA A 155 3.53 11.94 6.92
N GLY A 156 2.53 12.82 7.05
CA GLY A 156 2.02 13.65 5.97
C GLY A 156 0.89 12.98 5.17
N SER A 157 0.01 13.81 4.60
CA SER A 157 -1.25 13.34 4.01
C SER A 157 -1.08 12.44 2.79
N GLN A 158 -0.15 12.77 1.89
CA GLN A 158 0.14 11.97 0.71
C GLN A 158 0.64 10.56 1.10
N VAL A 159 1.55 10.50 2.06
CA VAL A 159 2.14 9.25 2.56
C VAL A 159 1.09 8.40 3.28
N LEU A 160 0.27 9.04 4.11
CA LEU A 160 -0.86 8.40 4.79
C LEU A 160 -1.81 7.76 3.78
N LYS A 161 -2.23 8.52 2.77
CA LYS A 161 -3.10 8.04 1.70
C LYS A 161 -2.47 6.87 0.92
N MET A 162 -1.20 7.02 0.52
CA MET A 162 -0.49 5.97 -0.21
C MET A 162 -0.35 4.69 0.61
N THR A 163 -0.11 4.81 1.91
CA THR A 163 -0.03 3.67 2.84
C THR A 163 -1.38 2.95 2.92
N MET A 164 -2.49 3.68 3.08
CA MET A 164 -3.83 3.06 3.13
C MET A 164 -4.19 2.35 1.82
N GLU A 165 -3.98 3.03 0.69
CA GLU A 165 -4.20 2.45 -0.63
C GLU A 165 -3.37 1.17 -0.79
N MET A 166 -2.08 1.22 -0.48
CA MET A 166 -1.20 0.07 -0.62
C MET A 166 -1.66 -1.12 0.22
N LEU A 167 -2.02 -0.89 1.49
CA LEU A 167 -2.50 -1.96 2.37
C LEU A 167 -3.81 -2.56 1.86
N ALA A 168 -4.78 -1.72 1.53
CA ALA A 168 -6.07 -2.16 1.06
C ALA A 168 -5.99 -2.89 -0.29
N GLU A 169 -5.13 -2.44 -1.19
CA GLU A 169 -4.90 -3.11 -2.48
C GLU A 169 -4.13 -4.44 -2.31
N ALA A 170 -3.30 -4.56 -1.27
CA ALA A 170 -2.55 -5.79 -1.00
C ALA A 170 -3.38 -6.86 -0.29
N VAL A 171 -4.23 -6.46 0.67
CA VAL A 171 -4.92 -7.42 1.57
C VAL A 171 -6.40 -7.12 1.82
N GLY A 172 -6.96 -6.07 1.23
CA GLY A 172 -8.39 -5.75 1.35
C GLY A 172 -9.25 -6.79 0.62
N GLN A 173 -10.32 -7.24 1.26
CA GLN A 173 -11.14 -8.36 0.76
C GLN A 173 -12.62 -8.04 0.63
N ASN A 174 -13.06 -6.85 1.05
CA ASN A 174 -14.48 -6.50 1.10
C ASN A 174 -14.88 -5.51 -0.01
N PRO A 175 -16.19 -5.28 -0.25
CA PRO A 175 -16.67 -4.39 -1.32
C PRO A 175 -16.17 -2.95 -1.24
N ALA A 176 -15.69 -2.48 -0.07
CA ALA A 176 -15.13 -1.15 0.06
C ALA A 176 -13.87 -0.96 -0.79
N LEU A 177 -13.10 -2.03 -1.08
CA LEU A 177 -11.96 -1.95 -1.99
C LEU A 177 -12.37 -1.54 -3.40
N GLN A 178 -13.41 -2.18 -3.95
CA GLN A 178 -13.94 -1.84 -5.29
C GLN A 178 -14.47 -0.39 -5.31
N ASN A 179 -15.13 0.02 -4.24
CA ASN A 179 -15.62 1.39 -4.09
C ASN A 179 -14.48 2.41 -3.98
N ALA A 180 -13.35 2.05 -3.36
CA ALA A 180 -12.15 2.88 -3.27
C ALA A 180 -11.48 3.02 -4.63
N GLN A 181 -11.31 1.91 -5.36
CA GLN A 181 -10.77 1.88 -6.71
C GLN A 181 -11.61 2.74 -7.68
N ALA A 182 -12.94 2.65 -7.60
CA ALA A 182 -13.84 3.49 -8.39
C ALA A 182 -13.70 4.99 -8.05
N ALA A 183 -13.61 5.34 -6.75
CA ALA A 183 -13.38 6.73 -6.33
C ALA A 183 -12.05 7.28 -6.85
N LYS A 184 -10.98 6.49 -6.73
CA LYS A 184 -9.66 6.83 -7.27
C LYS A 184 -9.71 7.05 -8.78
N HIS A 185 -10.37 6.17 -9.52
CA HIS A 185 -10.50 6.28 -10.97
C HIS A 185 -11.21 7.58 -11.37
N LEU A 186 -12.33 7.90 -10.72
CA LEU A 186 -13.06 9.15 -10.95
C LEU A 186 -12.20 10.39 -10.65
N ARG A 187 -11.45 10.37 -9.53
CA ARG A 187 -10.53 11.48 -9.19
C ARG A 187 -9.46 11.68 -10.26
N GLN A 188 -8.89 10.58 -10.77
CA GLN A 188 -7.89 10.61 -11.84
C GLN A 188 -8.46 11.17 -13.15
N LEU A 189 -9.67 10.76 -13.54
CA LEU A 189 -10.36 11.29 -14.71
C LEU A 189 -10.62 12.81 -14.59
N ASN A 190 -10.91 13.28 -13.37
CA ASN A 190 -11.14 14.70 -13.09
C ASN A 190 -9.85 15.52 -12.89
N ASN A 191 -8.66 14.93 -13.10
CA ASN A 191 -7.35 15.57 -12.92
C ASN A 191 -7.16 16.27 -11.56
N VAL A 192 -7.79 15.78 -10.50
CA VAL A 192 -7.63 16.36 -9.16
C VAL A 192 -6.31 15.87 -8.57
N PRO A 193 -5.29 16.75 -8.42
CA PRO A 193 -3.96 16.35 -8.00
C PRO A 193 -3.95 16.02 -6.50
N LEU A 194 -3.05 15.12 -6.09
CA LEU A 194 -2.69 14.97 -4.69
C LEU A 194 -1.77 16.13 -4.31
N THR A 195 -2.20 17.01 -3.42
CA THR A 195 -1.36 18.12 -2.94
C THR A 195 -0.27 17.56 -2.01
N ALA A 196 1.01 17.77 -2.37
CA ALA A 196 2.15 17.18 -1.67
C ALA A 196 2.58 17.92 -0.38
N ASN A 197 2.11 19.16 -0.19
CA ASN A 197 2.67 20.10 0.79
C ASN A 197 1.89 20.25 2.10
N ASN A 198 0.79 19.50 2.30
CA ASN A 198 -0.07 19.70 3.47
C ASN A 198 -0.06 18.46 4.38
N ASN A 199 0.13 18.66 5.69
CA ASN A 199 -0.13 17.63 6.71
C ASN A 199 -1.63 17.29 6.84
N VAL A 200 -2.47 18.00 6.10
CA VAL A 200 -3.91 17.83 5.99
C VAL A 200 -4.21 17.06 4.71
N LEU A 201 -5.04 16.02 4.80
CA LEU A 201 -5.54 15.31 3.63
C LEU A 201 -6.53 16.18 2.87
N ASP A 202 -6.33 16.29 1.55
CA ASP A 202 -7.23 17.02 0.68
C ASP A 202 -8.66 16.46 0.80
N ALA A 203 -9.65 17.35 1.03
CA ALA A 203 -11.05 16.97 1.21
C ALA A 203 -11.60 16.16 0.03
N THR A 204 -11.07 16.37 -1.18
CA THR A 204 -11.45 15.61 -2.39
C THR A 204 -10.96 14.15 -2.35
N VAL A 205 -9.96 13.85 -1.52
CA VAL A 205 -9.34 12.53 -1.38
C VAL A 205 -9.87 11.78 -0.15
N VAL A 206 -10.43 12.49 0.84
CA VAL A 206 -11.01 11.89 2.05
C VAL A 206 -11.98 10.73 1.72
N PRO A 207 -12.94 10.85 0.77
CA PRO A 207 -13.84 9.73 0.45
C PRO A 207 -13.10 8.49 -0.11
N GLU A 208 -12.04 8.68 -0.89
CA GLU A 208 -11.19 7.59 -1.40
C GLU A 208 -10.43 6.92 -0.24
N HIS A 209 -9.83 7.71 0.63
CA HIS A 209 -9.07 7.25 1.80
C HIS A 209 -9.92 6.46 2.79
N VAL A 210 -11.11 6.96 3.13
CA VAL A 210 -12.06 6.28 4.02
C VAL A 210 -12.44 4.90 3.48
N ARG A 211 -12.68 4.78 2.17
CA ARG A 211 -13.02 3.49 1.55
C ARG A 211 -11.85 2.51 1.56
N TYR A 212 -10.62 2.99 1.35
CA TYR A 212 -9.44 2.15 1.49
C TYR A 212 -9.24 1.67 2.92
N ARG A 213 -9.45 2.54 3.93
CA ARG A 213 -9.47 2.11 5.34
C ARG A 213 -10.56 1.06 5.60
N ASP A 214 -11.78 1.30 5.11
CA ASP A 214 -12.90 0.39 5.33
C ASP A 214 -12.68 -0.98 4.68
N ALA A 215 -11.90 -1.04 3.60
CA ALA A 215 -11.48 -2.29 2.96
C ALA A 215 -10.63 -3.20 3.87
N LEU A 216 -10.06 -2.63 4.94
CA LEU A 216 -9.21 -3.33 5.91
C LEU A 216 -9.97 -3.77 7.17
N ILE A 217 -11.25 -3.41 7.32
CA ILE A 217 -12.04 -3.79 8.50
C ILE A 217 -12.13 -5.33 8.59
N GLY A 218 -11.74 -5.86 9.75
CA GLY A 218 -11.72 -7.30 10.03
C GLY A 218 -10.63 -8.08 9.30
N VAL A 219 -9.73 -7.43 8.56
CA VAL A 219 -8.59 -8.11 7.92
C VAL A 219 -7.59 -8.55 8.97
N GLY A 220 -7.29 -9.85 8.99
CA GLY A 220 -6.32 -10.42 9.92
C GLY A 220 -4.90 -9.93 9.63
N GLY A 221 -4.16 -9.62 10.70
CA GLY A 221 -2.75 -9.27 10.61
C GLY A 221 -2.46 -7.81 10.20
N VAL A 222 -3.48 -6.95 10.19
CA VAL A 222 -3.37 -5.49 10.11
C VAL A 222 -4.09 -4.90 11.31
N THR A 223 -3.46 -3.98 12.02
CA THR A 223 -4.12 -3.15 13.03
C THR A 223 -3.82 -1.69 12.76
N MET A 224 -4.74 -0.82 13.14
CA MET A 224 -4.58 0.62 12.97
C MET A 224 -5.08 1.36 14.20
N ASN A 225 -4.15 2.08 14.84
CA ASN A 225 -4.44 2.89 16.01
C ASN A 225 -4.16 4.36 15.68
N PRO A 226 -5.09 5.28 15.93
CA PRO A 226 -4.83 6.70 15.73
C PRO A 226 -3.86 7.22 16.79
N VAL A 227 -2.92 8.06 16.36
CA VAL A 227 -1.91 8.68 17.22
C VAL A 227 -2.19 10.19 17.27
N GLY A 228 -2.79 10.62 18.37
CA GLY A 228 -2.88 12.01 18.87
C GLY A 228 -3.07 13.12 17.83
N GLY A 229 -4.28 13.68 17.76
CA GLY A 229 -4.64 14.83 16.92
C GLY A 229 -6.00 15.44 17.29
N GLY A 230 -6.26 15.67 18.59
CA GLY A 230 -7.56 16.13 19.10
C GLY A 230 -8.48 14.99 19.56
N THR A 231 -8.14 13.75 19.24
CA THR A 231 -8.64 12.53 19.88
C THR A 231 -7.48 11.97 20.72
N THR A 232 -7.73 11.69 22.00
CA THR A 232 -6.78 10.92 22.83
C THR A 232 -6.52 9.61 22.12
N GLY A 233 -5.31 9.43 21.56
CA GLY A 233 -4.97 8.28 20.71
C GLY A 233 -5.57 6.99 21.27
N GLY A 234 -6.50 6.41 20.51
CA GLY A 234 -7.30 5.29 20.97
C GLY A 234 -6.43 4.06 21.20
N THR A 235 -6.67 3.36 22.31
CA THR A 235 -6.10 2.02 22.55
C THR A 235 -6.84 0.93 21.76
N VAL A 236 -7.91 1.31 21.07
CA VAL A 236 -8.78 0.42 20.31
C VAL A 236 -8.39 0.46 18.85
N ASP A 237 -8.11 -0.71 18.29
CA ASP A 237 -7.84 -0.87 16.86
C ASP A 237 -9.11 -0.51 16.05
N MET A 238 -9.00 0.53 15.24
CA MET A 238 -10.12 1.04 14.45
C MET A 238 -10.52 0.08 13.32
N LEU A 239 -9.73 -0.95 13.01
CA LEU A 239 -10.10 -1.98 12.04
C LEU A 239 -10.92 -3.12 12.65
N GLN A 240 -11.10 -3.14 13.97
CA GLN A 240 -11.94 -4.14 14.61
C GLN A 240 -13.39 -4.04 14.12
N ASN A 241 -13.97 -5.20 13.78
CA ASN A 241 -15.37 -5.31 13.39
C ASN A 241 -16.28 -5.44 14.63
N ASN A 242 -16.20 -4.47 15.53
CA ASN A 242 -17.02 -4.38 16.74
C ASN A 242 -17.41 -2.92 17.03
N ALA A 243 -18.19 -2.70 18.09
CA ALA A 243 -18.66 -1.36 18.47
C ALA A 243 -17.52 -0.39 18.84
N GLY A 244 -16.46 -0.88 19.47
CA GLY A 244 -15.29 -0.06 19.84
C GLY A 244 -14.54 0.43 18.61
N GLY A 245 -14.19 -0.46 17.68
CA GLY A 245 -13.56 -0.09 16.41
C GLY A 245 -14.44 0.85 15.58
N ALA A 246 -15.76 0.65 15.59
CA ALA A 246 -16.70 1.56 14.92
C ALA A 246 -16.69 2.98 15.52
N ALA A 247 -16.67 3.10 16.85
CA ALA A 247 -16.56 4.40 17.52
C ALA A 247 -15.24 5.11 17.16
N GLU A 248 -14.12 4.38 17.15
CA GLU A 248 -12.82 4.95 16.79
C GLU A 248 -12.77 5.42 15.32
N ARG A 249 -13.39 4.68 14.40
CA ARG A 249 -13.50 5.11 12.99
C ARG A 249 -14.28 6.40 12.82
N VAL A 250 -15.33 6.62 13.62
CA VAL A 250 -16.11 7.88 13.59
C VAL A 250 -15.27 9.07 14.06
N LEU A 251 -14.47 8.87 15.12
CA LEU A 251 -13.53 9.88 15.60
C LEU A 251 -12.49 10.22 14.53
N TYR A 252 -11.93 9.20 13.89
CA TYR A 252 -10.98 9.35 12.79
C TYR A 252 -11.59 10.07 11.57
N ASP A 253 -12.81 9.71 11.16
CA ASP A 253 -13.53 10.36 10.05
C ASP A 253 -13.84 11.83 10.35
N THR A 254 -14.19 12.14 11.60
CA THR A 254 -14.40 13.52 12.05
C THR A 254 -13.11 14.33 11.99
N ALA A 255 -11.99 13.74 12.42
CA ALA A 255 -10.69 14.40 12.37
C ALA A 255 -10.20 14.63 10.92
N LEU A 256 -10.47 13.70 10.00
CA LEU A 256 -10.27 13.89 8.55
C LEU A 256 -11.08 15.07 8.01
N ALA A 257 -12.39 15.10 8.32
CA ALA A 257 -13.31 16.12 7.80
C ALA A 257 -13.03 17.53 8.34
N THR A 258 -12.55 17.63 9.57
CA THR A 258 -12.21 18.90 10.22
C THR A 258 -10.80 19.39 9.90
N LEU A 259 -10.06 18.68 9.03
CA LEU A 259 -8.73 19.04 8.52
C LEU A 259 -7.73 19.35 9.65
N GLN A 260 -7.83 18.64 10.78
CA GLN A 260 -6.91 18.84 11.89
C GLN A 260 -5.50 18.41 11.46
N PRO A 261 -4.47 19.26 11.63
CA PRO A 261 -3.18 19.12 10.96
C PRO A 261 -2.29 17.96 11.47
N PHE A 262 -2.73 17.18 12.46
CA PHE A 262 -1.92 16.15 13.11
C PHE A 262 -2.68 14.85 13.30
N MET A 263 -3.24 14.26 12.24
CA MET A 263 -3.57 12.84 12.33
C MET A 263 -2.37 11.99 11.96
N SER A 264 -1.64 11.53 12.97
CA SER A 264 -0.75 10.40 12.80
C SER A 264 -1.54 9.11 13.02
N ILE A 265 -1.14 8.03 12.35
CA ILE A 265 -1.64 6.69 12.63
C ILE A 265 -0.45 5.79 12.87
N ASN A 266 -0.63 4.82 13.76
CA ASN A 266 0.25 3.68 13.86
C ASN A 266 -0.43 2.49 13.18
N VAL A 267 0.21 1.92 12.18
CA VAL A 267 -0.26 0.71 11.52
C VAL A 267 0.69 -0.42 11.88
N THR A 268 0.19 -1.49 12.49
CA THR A 268 0.99 -2.70 12.66
C THR A 268 0.56 -3.74 11.66
N ILE A 269 1.51 -4.34 10.95
CA ILE A 269 1.29 -5.44 10.02
C ILE A 269 2.14 -6.66 10.40
N THR A 270 1.59 -7.84 10.15
CA THR A 270 2.30 -9.11 10.33
C THR A 270 3.18 -9.44 9.13
N LEU A 271 4.17 -10.32 9.31
CA LEU A 271 5.03 -10.78 8.21
C LEU A 271 4.25 -11.32 6.98
N PRO A 272 3.16 -12.12 7.12
CA PRO A 272 2.36 -12.51 5.96
C PRO A 272 1.76 -11.33 5.18
N VAL A 273 1.28 -10.29 5.88
CA VAL A 273 0.77 -9.08 5.24
C VAL A 273 1.89 -8.33 4.52
N LEU A 274 3.07 -8.19 5.14
CA LEU A 274 4.25 -7.60 4.51
C LEU A 274 4.59 -8.31 3.19
N LEU A 275 4.56 -9.64 3.16
CA LEU A 275 4.79 -10.42 1.94
C LEU A 275 3.73 -10.14 0.86
N GLY A 276 2.47 -9.99 1.24
CA GLY A 276 1.39 -9.59 0.34
C GLY A 276 1.62 -8.21 -0.28
N ILE A 277 2.05 -7.24 0.52
CA ILE A 277 2.41 -5.89 0.06
C ILE A 277 3.56 -5.95 -0.94
N ILE A 278 4.63 -6.66 -0.60
CA ILE A 278 5.79 -6.81 -1.49
C ILE A 278 5.36 -7.43 -2.82
N GLY A 279 4.60 -8.53 -2.79
CA GLY A 279 4.12 -9.19 -4.01
C GLY A 279 3.24 -8.28 -4.88
N MET A 280 2.36 -7.48 -4.26
CA MET A 280 1.53 -6.50 -4.94
C MET A 280 2.37 -5.39 -5.60
N LEU A 281 3.31 -4.79 -4.84
CA LEU A 281 4.19 -3.74 -5.36
C LEU A 281 5.06 -4.25 -6.49
N GLU A 282 5.65 -5.42 -6.31
CA GLU A 282 6.41 -6.12 -7.34
C GLU A 282 5.57 -6.32 -8.61
N GLY A 283 4.33 -6.80 -8.49
CA GLY A 283 3.43 -7.01 -9.62
C GLY A 283 3.04 -5.73 -10.37
N ARG A 284 3.08 -4.57 -9.71
CA ARG A 284 2.84 -3.25 -10.32
C ARG A 284 4.07 -2.64 -10.99
N MET A 285 5.26 -3.18 -10.73
CA MET A 285 6.48 -2.74 -11.38
C MET A 285 6.71 -3.52 -12.67
N SER A 286 7.08 -2.83 -13.75
CA SER A 286 7.50 -3.53 -14.96
C SER A 286 8.72 -4.41 -14.68
N ASP A 287 8.80 -5.58 -15.33
CA ASP A 287 9.89 -6.53 -15.14
C ASP A 287 11.27 -5.89 -15.32
N PHE A 288 11.39 -4.93 -16.25
CA PHE A 288 12.60 -4.15 -16.45
C PHE A 288 12.98 -3.29 -15.24
N LYS A 289 12.03 -2.60 -14.61
CA LYS A 289 12.31 -1.79 -13.40
C LYS A 289 12.65 -2.69 -12.22
N ARG A 290 12.00 -3.86 -12.11
CA ARG A 290 12.30 -4.86 -11.09
C ARG A 290 13.73 -5.38 -11.24
N TRP A 291 14.12 -5.78 -12.45
CA TRP A 291 15.46 -6.25 -12.76
C TRP A 291 16.52 -5.15 -12.54
N ALA A 292 16.27 -3.92 -13.01
CA ALA A 292 17.21 -2.81 -12.83
C ALA A 292 17.44 -2.48 -11.35
N LEU A 293 16.41 -2.58 -10.50
CA LEU A 293 16.56 -2.46 -9.06
C LEU A 293 17.38 -3.62 -8.50
N GLN A 294 16.99 -4.87 -8.77
CA GLN A 294 17.73 -6.04 -8.27
C GLN A 294 19.21 -6.02 -8.70
N ALA A 295 19.51 -5.68 -9.95
CA ALA A 295 20.86 -5.56 -10.48
C ALA A 295 21.65 -4.41 -9.84
N LYS A 296 21.01 -3.26 -9.60
CA LYS A 296 21.65 -2.12 -8.90
C LYS A 296 22.11 -2.50 -7.49
N TYR A 297 21.44 -3.44 -6.83
CA TYR A 297 21.74 -3.80 -5.43
C TYR A 297 22.49 -5.12 -5.24
N ALA A 298 22.51 -6.00 -6.22
CA ALA A 298 23.41 -7.17 -6.22
C ALA A 298 24.91 -6.77 -6.24
N VAL A 299 25.23 -5.51 -6.53
CA VAL A 299 26.60 -4.98 -6.61
C VAL A 299 27.10 -4.41 -5.27
N PHE A 300 26.21 -4.22 -4.27
CA PHE A 300 26.55 -3.58 -2.98
C PHE A 300 26.47 -4.52 -1.76
N GLY A 301 26.31 -5.82 -1.96
CA GLY A 301 26.44 -6.87 -0.92
C GLY A 301 27.67 -7.73 -1.16
#